data_AF-A0A0N5AK44-F1
#
_entry.id   AF-A0A0N5AK44-F1
#
_cell.length_a   1.000
_cell.length_b   1.000
_cell.length_c   1.000
_cell.angle_alpha   90.00
_cell.angle_beta   90.00
_cell.angle_gamma   90.00
#
_symmetry.space_group_name_H-M   'P 1'
#
loop_
_entity.id
_entity.type
_entity.pdbx_description
1 polymer ?
#
loop_
_entity_poly.entity_id
_entity_poly.type
_entity_poly.pdbx_seq_one_letter_code
_entity_poly.pdbx_strand_id
1 'polypeptide(L)'
;LQVTGISLGGTLATLASHVVVVKRIFKRDKIKLITYGEPRVFDREFSKIHDYMVPYSYRVVYGRDLIPHLAPLFLGFYHRRYEVYHSRFI
;
A
#
# COMPACT_ATOMS: atom_id res chain seq x y z
N LEU A 1 8.86 3.00 12.93
CA LEU A 1 8.39 4.03 11.99
C LEU A 1 6.98 3.68 11.56
N GLN A 2 6.05 4.64 11.65
CA GLN A 2 4.71 4.49 11.09
C GLN A 2 4.56 5.45 9.92
N VAL A 3 4.10 4.93 8.78
CA VAL A 3 3.87 5.69 7.55
C VAL A 3 2.40 5.53 7.19
N THR A 4 1.74 6.64 6.84
CA THR A 4 0.32 6.65 6.51
C THR A 4 0.03 7.63 5.39
N GLY A 5 -1.06 7.40 4.66
CA GLY A 5 -1.50 8.30 3.61
C GLY A 5 -2.89 7.95 3.08
N ILE A 6 -3.56 8.96 2.53
CA ILE A 6 -4.87 8.84 1.88
C ILE A 6 -4.75 9.06 0.38
N SER A 7 -5.51 8.32 -0.43
CA SER A 7 -5.53 8.47 -1.89
C SER A 7 -4.12 8.39 -2.49
N LEU A 8 -3.70 9.36 -3.30
CA LEU A 8 -2.33 9.49 -3.82
C LEU A 8 -1.27 9.56 -2.71
N GLY A 9 -1.61 10.16 -1.57
CA GLY A 9 -0.75 10.15 -0.38
C GLY A 9 -0.49 8.74 0.14
N GLY A 10 -1.45 7.81 -0.05
CA GLY A 10 -1.24 6.39 0.24
C GLY A 10 -0.16 5.77 -0.64
N THR A 11 -0.14 6.13 -1.94
CA THR A 11 0.93 5.69 -2.86
C THR A 11 2.29 6.23 -2.45
N LEU A 12 2.36 7.50 -2.06
CA LEU A 12 3.61 8.11 -1.57
C LEU A 12 4.07 7.46 -0.26
N ALA A 13 3.15 7.17 0.66
CA ALA A 13 3.44 6.45 1.90
C ALA A 13 4.02 5.05 1.62
N THR A 14 3.44 4.34 0.66
CA THR A 14 3.95 3.06 0.17
C THR A 14 5.36 3.18 -0.36
N LEU A 15 5.62 4.10 -1.28
CA LEU A 15 6.96 4.30 -1.85
C LEU A 15 7.98 4.72 -0.77
N ALA A 16 7.60 5.62 0.13
CA ALA A 16 8.45 6.06 1.23
C ALA A 16 8.84 4.89 2.15
N SER A 17 7.87 4.05 2.54
CA SER A 17 8.15 2.87 3.37
C SER A 17 9.10 1.88 2.68
N HIS A 18 8.98 1.73 1.37
CA HIS A 18 9.87 0.90 0.56
C HIS A 18 11.30 1.47 0.54
N VAL A 19 11.44 2.77 0.28
CA VAL A 19 12.75 3.44 0.25
C VAL A 19 13.42 3.34 1.62
N VAL A 20 12.67 3.54 2.70
CA VAL A 20 13.19 3.47 4.07
C VAL A 20 13.76 2.08 4.37
N VAL A 21 13.07 1.00 3.99
CA VAL A 21 13.56 -0.36 4.24
C VAL A 21 14.73 -0.73 3.34
N VAL A 22 14.70 -0.36 2.05
CA VAL A 22 15.79 -0.62 1.10
C VAL A 22 17.07 0.11 1.50
N LYS A 23 16.96 1.38 1.93
CA LYS A 23 18.10 2.15 2.46
C LYS A 23 18.53 1.73 3.87
N ARG A 24 17.90 0.71 4.46
CA ARG A 24 18.19 0.17 5.80
C ARG A 24 18.15 1.24 6.90
N ILE A 25 17.35 2.29 6.72
CA ILE A 25 17.16 3.35 7.71
C ILE A 25 16.41 2.77 8.93
N PHE A 26 15.42 1.90 8.67
CA PHE A 26 14.74 1.11 9.70
C PHE A 26 14.74 -0.38 9.32
N LYS A 27 14.80 -1.24 10.35
CA LYS A 27 14.60 -2.69 10.17
C LYS A 27 13.16 -2.95 9.71
N ARG A 28 12.97 -3.91 8.81
CA ARG A 28 11.66 -4.25 8.22
C ARG A 28 10.56 -4.48 9.27
N ASP A 29 10.86 -5.16 10.37
CA ASP A 29 9.88 -5.52 11.40
C ASP A 29 9.49 -4.31 12.30
N LYS A 30 10.13 -3.15 12.10
CA LYS A 30 9.85 -1.90 12.82
C LYS A 30 9.12 -0.87 11.94
N ILE A 31 8.78 -1.22 10.70
CA ILE A 31 8.06 -0.36 9.77
C ILE A 31 6.60 -0.80 9.75
N LYS A 32 5.69 0.14 9.94
CA LYS A 32 4.25 -0.06 9.82
C LYS A 32 3.71 0.87 8.76
N LEU A 33 3.03 0.32 7.77
CA LEU A 33 2.37 1.06 6.70
C LEU A 33 0.86 0.82 6.76
N ILE A 34 0.09 1.90 6.81
CA ILE A 34 -1.37 1.86 6.72
C ILE A 34 -1.82 2.93 5.72
N THR A 35 -2.54 2.56 4.68
CA THR A 35 -3.03 3.51 3.67
C THR A 35 -4.54 3.46 3.54
N TYR A 36 -5.15 4.55 3.09
CA TYR A 36 -6.60 4.66 2.92
C TYR A 36 -6.93 5.05 1.48
N GLY A 37 -7.72 4.22 0.79
CA GLY A 37 -8.10 4.50 -0.60
C GLY A 37 -6.90 4.55 -1.56
N GLU A 38 -5.84 3.78 -1.32
CA GLU A 38 -4.61 3.81 -2.12
C GLU A 38 -4.84 3.21 -3.53
N PRO A 39 -4.46 3.88 -4.64
CA PRO A 39 -4.51 3.29 -5.98
C PRO A 39 -3.41 2.23 -6.18
N ARG A 40 -3.46 1.44 -7.27
CA ARG A 40 -2.40 0.44 -7.53
C ARG A 40 -1.08 1.15 -7.85
N VAL A 41 0.01 0.68 -7.27
CA VAL A 41 1.34 1.34 -7.33
C VAL A 41 2.38 0.55 -8.11
N PHE A 42 2.38 -0.77 -7.94
CA PHE A 42 3.44 -1.64 -8.44
C PHE A 42 2.91 -2.60 -9.50
N ASP A 43 3.82 -3.20 -10.25
CA ASP A 43 3.50 -4.44 -10.95
C ASP A 43 3.40 -5.63 -9.97
N ARG A 44 3.11 -6.82 -10.51
CA ARG A 44 2.93 -8.04 -9.72
C ARG A 44 4.19 -8.44 -8.94
N GLU A 45 5.38 -8.32 -9.53
CA GLU A 45 6.62 -8.77 -8.90
C GLU A 45 7.06 -7.77 -7.83
N PHE A 46 7.02 -6.47 -8.13
CA PHE A 46 7.31 -5.42 -7.15
C PHE A 46 6.32 -5.42 -5.99
N SER A 47 5.05 -5.78 -6.22
CA SER A 47 4.08 -5.94 -5.14
C SER A 47 4.52 -7.01 -4.13
N LYS A 48 4.99 -8.18 -4.61
CA LYS A 48 5.49 -9.26 -3.75
C LYS A 48 6.79 -8.88 -3.03
N ILE A 49 7.71 -8.23 -3.74
CA ILE A 49 8.97 -7.75 -3.16
C ILE A 49 8.66 -6.79 -2.02
N HIS A 50 7.73 -5.85 -2.25
CA HIS A 50 7.35 -4.93 -1.22
C HIS A 50 6.70 -5.66 -0.02
N ASP A 51 5.78 -6.60 -0.24
CA ASP A 51 5.16 -7.38 0.84
C ASP A 51 6.19 -8.09 1.72
N TYR A 52 7.27 -8.62 1.12
CA TYR A 52 8.38 -9.23 1.86
C TYR A 52 9.20 -8.20 2.66
N MET A 53 9.38 -7.01 2.10
CA MET A 53 10.21 -5.96 2.68
C MET A 53 9.47 -5.16 3.78
N VAL A 54 8.16 -4.97 3.67
CA VAL A 54 7.34 -4.25 4.66
C VAL A 54 6.18 -5.15 5.08
N PRO A 55 6.43 -6.12 5.98
CA PRO A 55 5.45 -7.16 6.31
C PRO A 55 4.21 -6.61 7.04
N TYR A 56 4.36 -5.51 7.79
CA TYR A 56 3.22 -4.79 8.36
C TYR A 56 2.76 -3.72 7.38
N SER A 57 1.98 -4.15 6.39
CA SER A 57 1.40 -3.30 5.35
C SER A 57 -0.09 -3.59 5.20
N TYR A 58 -0.93 -2.58 5.42
CA TYR A 58 -2.38 -2.70 5.29
C TYR A 58 -2.95 -1.56 4.45
N ARG A 59 -3.84 -1.92 3.53
CA ARG A 59 -4.62 -1.01 2.69
C ARG A 59 -6.06 -1.03 3.16
N VAL A 60 -6.53 0.09 3.66
CA VAL A 60 -7.93 0.26 4.05
C VAL A 60 -8.72 0.75 2.83
N VAL A 61 -9.73 -0.01 2.45
CA VAL A 61 -10.61 0.27 1.31
C VAL A 61 -12.04 0.40 1.78
N TYR A 62 -12.74 1.40 1.25
CA TYR A 62 -14.05 1.77 1.73
C TYR A 62 -15.15 1.61 0.69
N GLY A 63 -16.18 0.82 1.00
CA GLY A 63 -17.41 0.72 0.23
C GLY A 63 -17.18 0.51 -1.27
N ARG A 64 -17.55 1.53 -2.06
CA ARG A 64 -17.40 1.57 -3.52
C ARG A 64 -16.35 2.59 -3.98
N ASP A 65 -15.32 2.81 -3.16
CA ASP A 65 -14.23 3.71 -3.52
C ASP A 65 -13.56 3.27 -4.83
N LEU A 66 -13.57 4.18 -5.79
CA LEU A 66 -13.00 3.96 -7.11
C LEU A 66 -11.47 4.12 -7.09
N ILE A 67 -10.90 4.86 -6.13
CA ILE A 67 -9.47 5.18 -6.10
C ILE A 67 -8.60 3.91 -6.01
N PRO A 68 -8.90 2.92 -5.15
CA PRO A 68 -8.18 1.64 -5.14
C PRO A 68 -8.24 0.89 -6.47
N HIS A 69 -9.19 1.19 -7.33
CA HIS A 69 -9.33 0.54 -8.62
C HIS A 69 -8.60 1.30 -9.74
N LEU A 70 -8.07 2.48 -9.46
CA LEU A 70 -7.24 3.26 -10.39
C LEU A 70 -5.86 2.62 -10.60
N ALA A 71 -5.29 2.94 -11.76
CA ALA A 71 -4.30 2.13 -12.46
C ALA A 71 -4.86 0.70 -12.71
N PRO A 72 -5.55 0.47 -13.85
CA PRO A 72 -6.27 -0.77 -14.11
C PRO A 72 -5.40 -2.03 -14.08
N LEU A 73 -5.99 -3.14 -13.63
CA LEU A 73 -5.31 -4.44 -13.58
C LEU A 73 -4.84 -4.93 -14.96
N PHE A 74 -5.60 -4.61 -16.02
CA PHE A 74 -5.25 -5.01 -17.39
C PHE A 74 -4.00 -4.28 -17.93
N LEU A 75 -3.61 -3.15 -17.32
CA LEU A 75 -2.34 -2.47 -17.61
C LEU A 75 -1.17 -3.03 -16.78
N GLY A 76 -1.37 -4.11 -16.04
CA GLY A 76 -0.30 -4.79 -15.29
C GLY A 76 -0.03 -4.24 -13.90
N PHE A 77 -0.88 -3.35 -13.38
CA PHE A 77 -0.76 -2.82 -12.02
C PHE A 77 -1.44 -3.75 -11.01
N TYR A 78 -0.79 -3.97 -9.87
CA TYR A 78 -1.22 -4.87 -8.81
C TYR A 78 -1.21 -4.17 -7.45
N HIS A 79 -2.08 -4.69 -6.58
CA HIS A 79 -2.06 -4.34 -5.17
C HIS A 79 -1.11 -5.23 -4.40
N ARG A 80 -0.54 -4.63 -3.37
CA ARG A 80 0.17 -5.29 -2.29
C ARG A 80 -0.80 -5.87 -1.27
N ARG A 81 -0.33 -6.80 -0.44
CA ARG A 81 -1.07 -7.29 0.73
C ARG A 81 -0.95 -6.29 1.90
N TYR A 82 -1.88 -6.26 2.85
CA TYR A 82 -3.22 -6.88 2.92
C TYR A 82 -4.31 -5.83 2.75
N GLU A 83 -5.45 -6.21 2.17
CA GLU A 83 -6.63 -5.34 2.12
C GLU A 83 -7.49 -5.50 3.38
N VAL A 84 -7.90 -4.37 3.95
CA VAL A 84 -8.90 -4.27 5.02
C VAL A 84 -10.10 -3.53 4.44
N TYR A 85 -11.14 -4.29 4.12
CA TYR A 85 -12.35 -3.78 3.48
C TYR A 85 -13.41 -3.38 4.52
N HIS A 86 -13.99 -2.19 4.36
CA HIS A 86 -15.09 -1.70 5.20
C HIS A 86 -16.35 -1.41 4.36
N SER A 87 -17.49 -2.00 4.74
CA SER A 87 -18.70 -2.04 3.90
C SER A 87 -19.75 -0.94 4.14
N ARG A 88 -19.67 -0.15 5.24
CA ARG A 88 -20.68 0.86 5.61
C ARG A 88 -20.10 2.24 5.94
N PHE A 89 -20.67 3.30 5.34
CA PHE A 89 -20.72 4.67 5.88
C PHE A 89 -21.45 4.64 7.22
N ILE A 90 -20.69 4.87 8.31
CA ILE A 90 -21.27 5.18 9.63
C ILE A 90 -22.00 6.51 9.50
#